data_AF-A0A2V1CTK9-F1
#
_entry.id   AF-A0A2V1CTK9-F1
#
_cell.length_a   1.000
_cell.length_b   1.000
_cell.length_c   1.000
_cell.angle_alpha   90.00
_cell.angle_beta   90.00
_cell.angle_gamma   90.00
#
_symmetry.space_group_name_H-M   'P 1'
#
loop_
_entity.id
_entity.type
_entity.pdbx_description
1 polymer ?
#
loop_
_entity_poly.entity_id
_entity_poly.type
_entity_poly.pdbx_seq_one_letter_code
_entity_poly.pdbx_strand_id
1 'polypeptide(L)'
;MTTVGKALTQAFYGVASDAKIYTYYEGCSDGGREGWSQVQRWGEEYDGVIVGAPAFRYAQQQINHLTSNVIEKTLDYYPPPCEMDKIVNLTIAACDALDGRADGVVSRTDLCKLNFNLNSTIGESYYCAESSGSSLGFAFGQRKRQADNSTTSTTTPAQNGTVTAEGVAVAQQILEGLFDSVGKQAYLPWQFASSFEDASTTYDSTIDSFVLDIKSTGGEFATKFVQLVDIDNLSSLDNVTYDTLIEWMNIAMIRYSDTLQTTVPDLTTFQSTGGKIIHYHGENDDSVPAASSVHYYDSVRTIMNPGMGYNESVEALNDWYRLFLVPGAAHCSTNTLQPGPYPQVNMATMINWVENGIEPTTLNATVASGTYAGETQNLCSWPLRPYWSGNSSMECQYDQASIDSWTYTFDAFKLPVY
;
A
#
# COMPACT_ATOMS: atom_id res chain seq x y z
N MET A 1 21.67 -5.05 -14.01
CA MET A 1 21.86 -3.97 -15.00
C MET A 1 22.70 -2.82 -14.45
N THR A 2 22.57 -2.46 -13.17
CA THR A 2 23.34 -1.41 -12.48
C THR A 2 24.85 -1.48 -12.74
N THR A 3 25.50 -2.63 -12.51
CA THR A 3 26.94 -2.81 -12.74
C THR A 3 27.35 -2.52 -14.19
N VAL A 4 26.53 -2.93 -15.17
CA VAL A 4 26.77 -2.65 -16.59
C VAL A 4 26.57 -1.16 -16.89
N GLY A 5 25.52 -0.55 -16.32
CA GLY A 5 25.24 0.87 -16.45
C GLY A 5 26.39 1.74 -15.93
N LYS A 6 26.95 1.42 -14.77
CA LYS A 6 28.12 2.11 -14.20
C LYS A 6 29.33 2.07 -15.13
N ALA A 7 29.68 0.87 -15.62
CA ALA A 7 30.80 0.71 -16.54
C ALA A 7 30.59 1.47 -17.87
N LEU A 8 29.36 1.46 -18.40
CA LEU A 8 29.01 2.22 -19.59
C LEU A 8 29.11 3.74 -19.36
N THR A 9 28.59 4.24 -18.23
CA THR A 9 28.69 5.66 -17.85
C THR A 9 30.15 6.11 -17.77
N GLN A 10 31.04 5.32 -17.16
CA GLN A 10 32.46 5.62 -17.10
C GLN A 10 33.09 5.74 -18.50
N ALA A 11 32.85 4.74 -19.35
CA ALA A 11 33.40 4.70 -20.69
C ALA A 11 32.85 5.82 -21.58
N PHE A 12 31.55 6.10 -21.49
CA PHE A 12 30.87 7.05 -22.36
C PHE A 12 31.20 8.51 -22.01
N TYR A 13 31.20 8.85 -20.73
CA TYR A 13 31.46 10.22 -20.26
C TYR A 13 32.94 10.50 -19.96
N GLY A 14 33.82 9.49 -20.07
CA GLY A 14 35.25 9.64 -19.76
C GLY A 14 35.52 9.91 -18.28
N VAL A 15 34.67 9.39 -17.39
CA VAL A 15 34.83 9.51 -15.94
C VAL A 15 36.03 8.65 -15.53
N ALA A 16 36.94 9.21 -14.72
CA ALA A 16 38.11 8.49 -14.23
C ALA A 16 37.67 7.25 -13.44
N SER A 17 38.45 6.15 -13.52
CA SER A 17 38.09 4.87 -12.90
C SER A 17 38.01 4.92 -11.37
N ASP A 18 38.66 5.91 -10.75
CA ASP A 18 38.69 6.18 -9.32
C ASP A 18 37.71 7.27 -8.88
N ALA A 19 37.02 7.94 -9.81
CA ALA A 19 36.01 8.93 -9.48
C ALA A 19 34.75 8.25 -8.94
N LYS A 20 34.18 8.82 -7.87
CA LYS A 20 32.92 8.37 -7.29
C LYS A 20 31.79 8.56 -8.29
N ILE A 21 31.02 7.49 -8.51
CA ILE A 21 29.75 7.53 -9.22
C ILE A 21 28.66 7.29 -8.19
N TYR A 22 27.92 8.34 -7.87
CA TYR A 22 26.74 8.22 -7.02
C TYR A 22 25.64 7.43 -7.75
N THR A 23 25.07 6.46 -7.05
CA THR A 23 24.09 5.53 -7.63
C THR A 23 22.78 5.62 -6.88
N TYR A 24 21.75 6.07 -7.60
CA TYR A 24 20.41 6.27 -7.06
C TYR A 24 19.41 5.31 -7.67
N TYR A 25 18.39 4.93 -6.88
CA TYR A 25 17.21 4.21 -7.33
C TYR A 25 15.96 4.95 -6.89
N GLU A 26 14.94 5.00 -7.75
CA GLU A 26 13.61 5.48 -7.39
C GLU A 26 12.56 4.60 -8.07
N GLY A 27 11.64 4.06 -7.28
CA GLY A 27 10.57 3.21 -7.77
C GLY A 27 9.41 3.13 -6.78
N CYS A 28 8.21 2.89 -7.29
CA CYS A 28 6.99 2.73 -6.50
C CYS A 28 6.29 1.41 -6.85
N SER A 29 5.48 0.85 -5.94
CA SER A 29 4.79 -0.44 -6.14
C SER A 29 5.77 -1.60 -6.29
N ASP A 30 5.70 -2.37 -7.39
CA ASP A 30 6.70 -3.38 -7.72
C ASP A 30 8.11 -2.78 -7.88
N GLY A 31 8.22 -1.54 -8.37
CA GLY A 31 9.49 -0.80 -8.35
C GLY A 31 9.97 -0.52 -6.93
N GLY A 32 9.05 -0.24 -6.00
CA GLY A 32 9.41 -0.14 -4.58
C GLY A 32 9.98 -1.46 -4.06
N ARG A 33 9.35 -2.59 -4.41
CA ARG A 33 9.85 -3.94 -4.07
C ARG A 33 11.23 -4.17 -4.69
N GLU A 34 11.41 -3.87 -5.96
CA GLU A 34 12.70 -3.98 -6.66
C GLU A 34 13.79 -3.17 -5.94
N GLY A 35 13.49 -1.94 -5.54
CA GLY A 35 14.39 -1.09 -4.76
C GLY A 35 14.81 -1.76 -3.45
N TRP A 36 13.86 -2.26 -2.67
CA TRP A 36 14.17 -3.04 -1.47
C TRP A 36 14.97 -4.31 -1.77
N SER A 37 14.70 -4.98 -2.90
CA SER A 37 15.46 -6.16 -3.32
C SER A 37 16.89 -5.81 -3.64
N GLN A 38 17.16 -4.62 -4.18
CA GLN A 38 18.51 -4.15 -4.41
C GLN A 38 19.21 -3.83 -3.10
N VAL A 39 18.55 -3.12 -2.18
CA VAL A 39 19.10 -2.79 -0.85
C VAL A 39 19.48 -4.05 -0.07
N GLN A 40 18.61 -5.06 -0.02
CA GLN A 40 18.82 -6.28 0.75
C GLN A 40 19.93 -7.18 0.19
N ARG A 41 20.12 -7.20 -1.14
CA ARG A 41 21.00 -8.17 -1.81
C ARG A 41 22.30 -7.58 -2.34
N TRP A 42 22.28 -6.30 -2.67
CA TRP A 42 23.33 -5.57 -3.38
C TRP A 42 23.46 -4.15 -2.83
N GLY A 43 23.27 -3.97 -1.52
CA GLY A 43 23.20 -2.66 -0.88
C GLY A 43 24.44 -1.79 -1.14
N GLU A 44 25.61 -2.41 -1.30
CA GLU A 44 26.87 -1.75 -1.62
C GLU A 44 26.89 -1.09 -3.01
N GLU A 45 25.96 -1.43 -3.89
CA GLU A 45 25.85 -0.83 -5.23
C GLU A 45 25.12 0.51 -5.23
N TYR A 46 24.44 0.91 -4.14
CA TYR A 46 23.57 2.07 -4.09
C TYR A 46 23.96 3.04 -2.97
N ASP A 47 23.91 4.33 -3.28
CA ASP A 47 24.16 5.40 -2.31
C ASP A 47 22.84 5.99 -1.76
N GLY A 48 21.79 6.01 -2.59
CA GLY A 48 20.47 6.50 -2.20
C GLY A 48 19.35 5.71 -2.87
N VAL A 49 18.34 5.32 -2.11
CA VAL A 49 17.19 4.55 -2.61
C VAL A 49 15.88 5.19 -2.15
N ILE A 50 15.02 5.53 -3.11
CA ILE A 50 13.67 6.03 -2.88
C ILE A 50 12.69 4.92 -3.24
N VAL A 51 11.89 4.49 -2.25
CA VAL A 51 10.94 3.39 -2.40
C VAL A 51 9.54 3.83 -2.00
N GLY A 52 8.62 3.80 -2.95
CA GLY A 52 7.21 4.11 -2.76
C GLY A 52 6.34 2.86 -2.65
N ALA A 53 5.38 2.84 -1.73
CA ALA A 53 4.29 1.86 -1.65
C ALA A 53 4.68 0.41 -2.00
N PRO A 54 5.65 -0.21 -1.30
CA PRO A 54 6.41 -1.29 -1.91
C PRO A 54 5.78 -2.66 -1.64
N ALA A 55 5.68 -3.50 -2.67
CA ALA A 55 5.07 -4.82 -2.59
C ALA A 55 6.03 -5.92 -2.06
N PHE A 56 6.76 -5.68 -0.96
CA PHE A 56 7.86 -6.59 -0.52
C PHE A 56 7.46 -7.99 -0.06
N ARG A 57 6.30 -8.13 0.60
CA ARG A 57 5.71 -9.43 0.97
C ARG A 57 4.97 -10.03 -0.21
N TYR A 58 5.64 -10.12 -1.36
CA TYR A 58 4.98 -10.20 -2.66
C TYR A 58 3.95 -11.33 -2.73
N ALA A 59 4.28 -12.54 -2.30
CA ALA A 59 3.32 -13.64 -2.34
C ALA A 59 2.09 -13.40 -1.46
N GLN A 60 2.29 -12.89 -0.24
CA GLN A 60 1.19 -12.60 0.67
C GLN A 60 0.35 -11.44 0.14
N GLN A 61 0.99 -10.39 -0.37
CA GLN A 61 0.32 -9.27 -1.00
C GLN A 61 -0.53 -9.72 -2.20
N GLN A 62 0.02 -10.53 -3.10
CA GLN A 62 -0.74 -11.02 -4.25
C GLN A 62 -1.98 -11.81 -3.82
N ILE A 63 -1.84 -12.74 -2.87
CA ILE A 63 -2.97 -13.51 -2.36
C ILE A 63 -3.95 -12.63 -1.55
N ASN A 64 -3.49 -11.57 -0.90
CA ASN A 64 -4.34 -10.65 -0.13
C ASN A 64 -5.37 -9.94 -1.01
N HIS A 65 -5.09 -9.75 -2.30
CA HIS A 65 -6.08 -9.21 -3.25
C HIS A 65 -7.32 -10.11 -3.42
N LEU A 66 -7.29 -11.36 -2.94
CA LEU A 66 -8.46 -12.24 -2.89
C LEU A 66 -9.24 -12.15 -1.57
N THR A 67 -8.72 -11.47 -0.55
CA THR A 67 -9.35 -11.39 0.78
C THR A 67 -10.75 -10.78 0.69
N SER A 68 -10.89 -9.64 0.02
CA SER A 68 -12.19 -8.99 -0.20
C SER A 68 -13.18 -9.90 -0.92
N ASN A 69 -12.75 -10.58 -1.98
CA ASN A 69 -13.60 -11.53 -2.71
C ASN A 69 -14.05 -12.73 -1.87
N VAL A 70 -13.17 -13.25 -0.98
CA VAL A 70 -13.54 -14.32 -0.05
C VAL A 70 -14.48 -13.80 1.04
N ILE A 71 -14.34 -12.55 1.50
CA ILE A 71 -15.28 -11.90 2.44
C ILE A 71 -16.68 -11.81 1.80
N GLU A 72 -16.79 -11.25 0.59
CA GLU A 72 -18.04 -11.13 -0.17
C GLU A 72 -18.74 -12.49 -0.31
N LYS A 73 -17.99 -13.50 -0.74
CA LYS A 73 -18.49 -14.87 -0.88
C LYS A 73 -18.90 -15.49 0.46
N THR A 74 -18.15 -15.23 1.53
CA THR A 74 -18.41 -15.81 2.86
C THR A 74 -19.66 -15.21 3.49
N LEU A 75 -19.88 -13.92 3.29
CA LEU A 75 -21.08 -13.21 3.73
C LEU A 75 -22.28 -13.41 2.78
N ASP A 76 -22.05 -14.00 1.60
CA ASP A 76 -23.02 -14.12 0.51
C ASP A 76 -23.64 -12.76 0.15
N TYR A 77 -22.77 -11.74 0.10
CA TYR A 77 -23.16 -10.37 -0.21
C TYR A 77 -22.12 -9.72 -1.13
N TYR A 78 -22.60 -9.32 -2.31
CA TYR A 78 -21.80 -8.68 -3.35
C TYR A 78 -22.24 -7.21 -3.42
N PRO A 79 -21.59 -6.31 -2.66
CA PRO A 79 -22.05 -4.93 -2.52
C PRO A 79 -22.06 -4.20 -3.87
N PRO A 80 -23.07 -3.38 -4.16
CA PRO A 80 -22.99 -2.41 -5.24
C PRO A 80 -21.79 -1.47 -5.02
N PRO A 81 -20.94 -1.18 -6.03
CA PRO A 81 -19.78 -0.30 -5.84
C PRO A 81 -20.14 1.08 -5.27
N CYS A 82 -21.31 1.61 -5.62
CA CYS A 82 -21.80 2.90 -5.10
C CYS A 82 -22.04 2.87 -3.58
N GLU A 83 -22.39 1.72 -3.03
CA GLU A 83 -22.55 1.54 -1.59
C GLU A 83 -21.20 1.60 -0.88
N MET A 84 -20.20 0.91 -1.42
CA MET A 84 -18.83 0.92 -0.89
C MET A 84 -18.23 2.33 -0.97
N ASP A 85 -18.41 3.03 -2.11
CA ASP A 85 -18.01 4.43 -2.27
C ASP A 85 -18.70 5.35 -1.25
N LYS A 86 -19.98 5.11 -0.95
CA LYS A 86 -20.70 5.86 0.07
C LYS A 86 -20.10 5.63 1.46
N ILE A 87 -19.75 4.39 1.81
CA ILE A 87 -19.08 4.08 3.08
C ILE A 87 -17.73 4.80 3.17
N VAL A 88 -16.92 4.80 2.12
CA VAL A 88 -15.64 5.52 2.07
C VAL A 88 -15.86 7.03 2.27
N ASN A 89 -16.79 7.64 1.53
CA ASN A 89 -17.07 9.07 1.65
C ASN A 89 -17.57 9.48 3.04
N LEU A 90 -18.42 8.65 3.67
CA LEU A 90 -18.87 8.88 5.05
C LEU A 90 -17.72 8.74 6.05
N THR A 91 -16.81 7.79 5.81
CA THR A 91 -15.61 7.61 6.63
C THR A 91 -14.69 8.81 6.52
N ILE A 92 -14.42 9.30 5.30
CA ILE A 92 -13.65 10.53 5.07
C ILE A 92 -14.29 11.70 5.81
N ALA A 93 -15.60 11.93 5.62
CA ALA A 93 -16.31 13.04 6.25
C ALA A 93 -16.28 12.97 7.80
N ALA A 94 -16.31 11.78 8.37
CA ALA A 94 -16.25 11.60 9.82
C ALA A 94 -14.84 11.76 10.39
N CYS A 95 -13.81 11.43 9.60
CA CYS A 95 -12.43 11.33 10.06
C CYS A 95 -11.51 12.48 9.64
N ASP A 96 -11.89 13.28 8.64
CA ASP A 96 -11.15 14.43 8.11
C ASP A 96 -10.62 15.32 9.25
N ALA A 97 -11.51 15.83 10.09
CA ALA A 97 -11.15 16.78 11.15
C ALA A 97 -10.37 16.18 12.35
N LEU A 98 -10.10 14.87 12.38
CA LEU A 98 -9.42 14.23 13.52
C LEU A 98 -7.96 14.64 13.66
N ASP A 99 -7.33 15.09 12.58
CA ASP A 99 -5.96 15.61 12.63
C ASP A 99 -5.89 17.10 13.04
N GLY A 100 -7.03 17.75 13.33
CA GLY A 100 -7.11 19.16 13.69
C GLY A 100 -7.39 20.12 12.52
N ARG A 101 -7.52 19.61 11.29
CA ARG A 101 -7.87 20.36 10.09
C ARG A 101 -8.96 19.64 9.31
N ALA A 102 -9.92 20.39 8.77
CA ALA A 102 -10.96 19.86 7.90
C ALA A 102 -10.68 20.32 6.46
N ASP A 103 -10.00 19.48 5.69
CA ASP A 103 -9.60 19.76 4.30
C ASP A 103 -9.97 18.65 3.30
N GLY A 104 -10.75 17.68 3.75
CA GLY A 104 -11.18 16.52 2.97
C GLY A 104 -10.13 15.41 2.92
N VAL A 105 -9.15 15.41 3.84
CA VAL A 105 -8.04 14.46 3.85
C VAL A 105 -7.95 13.78 5.21
N VAL A 106 -7.95 12.45 5.23
CA VAL A 106 -7.74 11.69 6.46
C VAL A 106 -6.23 11.49 6.67
N SER A 107 -5.56 12.45 7.34
CA SER A 107 -4.12 12.34 7.65
C SER A 107 -3.78 11.48 8.87
N ARG A 108 -4.82 11.04 9.58
CA ARG A 108 -4.74 10.25 10.81
C ARG A 108 -5.70 9.06 10.75
N THR A 109 -5.42 8.10 9.87
CA THR A 109 -6.24 6.87 9.78
C THR A 109 -6.21 6.04 11.06
N ASP A 110 -5.17 6.21 11.90
CA ASP A 110 -5.12 5.70 13.27
C ASP A 110 -6.22 6.28 14.16
N LEU A 111 -6.40 7.61 14.13
CA LEU A 111 -7.48 8.24 14.91
C LEU A 111 -8.84 7.85 14.35
N CYS A 112 -8.95 7.69 13.03
CA CYS A 112 -10.17 7.18 12.41
C CYS A 112 -10.51 5.77 12.93
N LYS A 113 -9.54 4.84 12.89
CA LYS A 113 -9.68 3.47 13.43
C LYS A 113 -10.07 3.45 14.92
N LEU A 114 -9.56 4.39 15.71
CA LEU A 114 -9.83 4.46 17.16
C LEU A 114 -11.17 5.12 17.52
N ASN A 115 -11.70 6.01 16.68
CA ASN A 115 -12.82 6.90 17.05
C ASN A 115 -14.05 6.75 16.14
N PHE A 116 -13.94 6.11 14.98
CA PHE A 116 -15.04 5.96 14.04
C PHE A 116 -15.66 4.57 14.10
N ASN A 117 -17.00 4.52 14.10
CA ASN A 117 -17.78 3.29 14.10
C ASN A 117 -18.51 3.15 12.77
N LEU A 118 -18.09 2.22 11.91
CA LEU A 118 -18.70 2.04 10.58
C LEU A 118 -20.20 1.79 10.63
N ASN A 119 -20.73 1.20 11.71
CA ASN A 119 -22.18 0.97 11.85
C ASN A 119 -23.00 2.26 11.86
N SER A 120 -22.39 3.43 12.13
CA SER A 120 -23.09 4.71 12.02
C SER A 120 -23.43 5.11 10.59
N THR A 121 -22.89 4.41 9.58
CA THR A 121 -23.18 4.66 8.16
C THR A 121 -24.44 3.95 7.67
N ILE A 122 -24.94 2.94 8.40
CA ILE A 122 -26.11 2.15 8.01
C ILE A 122 -27.34 3.05 7.86
N GLY A 123 -28.04 2.91 6.74
CA GLY A 123 -29.25 3.66 6.40
C GLY A 123 -28.99 4.95 5.62
N GLU A 124 -27.74 5.38 5.47
CA GLU A 124 -27.40 6.56 4.68
C GLU A 124 -27.65 6.34 3.19
N SER A 125 -28.41 7.25 2.58
CA SER A 125 -28.75 7.15 1.16
C SER A 125 -27.56 7.43 0.24
N TYR A 126 -27.51 6.70 -0.87
CA TYR A 126 -26.57 6.91 -1.97
C TYR A 126 -27.27 6.90 -3.32
N TYR A 127 -26.66 7.58 -4.28
CA TYR A 127 -27.05 7.55 -5.68
C TYR A 127 -25.81 7.68 -6.56
N CYS A 128 -25.66 6.79 -7.52
CA CYS A 128 -24.66 6.88 -8.58
C CYS A 128 -25.35 6.80 -9.93
N ALA A 129 -24.98 7.70 -10.84
CA ALA A 129 -25.49 7.67 -12.21
C ALA A 129 -24.98 6.44 -12.96
N GLU A 130 -25.69 6.06 -14.02
CA GLU A 130 -25.24 5.03 -14.96
C GLU A 130 -23.85 5.37 -15.50
N SER A 131 -22.98 4.36 -15.58
CA SER A 131 -21.64 4.49 -16.14
C SER A 131 -21.40 3.45 -17.22
N SER A 132 -20.66 3.83 -18.26
CA SER A 132 -20.21 2.92 -19.31
C SER A 132 -18.70 2.81 -19.26
N GLY A 133 -18.21 1.59 -19.02
CA GLY A 133 -16.80 1.26 -19.04
C GLY A 133 -16.39 0.63 -20.36
N SER A 134 -15.32 1.13 -20.98
CA SER A 134 -14.59 0.39 -22.02
C SER A 134 -13.31 -0.17 -21.38
N SER A 135 -13.30 -1.47 -21.06
CA SER A 135 -12.06 -2.13 -20.69
C SER A 135 -11.24 -2.33 -21.96
N LEU A 136 -10.20 -1.51 -22.15
CA LEU A 136 -9.08 -1.89 -22.99
C LEU A 136 -8.25 -2.83 -22.12
N GLY A 137 -8.23 -4.13 -22.46
CA GLY A 137 -7.43 -5.15 -21.78
C GLY A 137 -5.92 -4.87 -21.88
N PHE A 138 -5.44 -3.88 -21.15
CA PHE A 138 -4.02 -3.60 -20.98
C PHE A 138 -3.49 -4.53 -19.89
N ALA A 139 -3.18 -5.75 -20.31
CA ALA A 139 -2.27 -6.62 -19.58
C ALA A 139 -0.91 -5.90 -19.46
N PHE A 140 -0.63 -5.29 -18.31
CA PHE A 140 0.72 -4.87 -17.94
C PHE A 140 1.56 -6.10 -17.60
N GLY A 141 1.93 -6.83 -18.64
CA GLY A 141 2.78 -8.02 -18.60
C GLY A 141 3.25 -8.34 -20.01
N GLN A 142 4.41 -7.82 -20.39
CA GLN A 142 4.92 -7.97 -21.75
C GLN A 142 5.21 -9.44 -22.12
N ARG A 143 4.38 -10.01 -22.99
CA ARG A 143 4.78 -10.58 -24.29
C ARG A 143 3.54 -10.87 -25.14
N LYS A 144 3.49 -10.20 -26.30
CA LYS A 144 2.54 -10.39 -27.41
C LYS A 144 2.07 -11.86 -27.54
N ARG A 145 0.82 -12.11 -27.17
CA ARG A 145 -0.05 -13.06 -27.88
C ARG A 145 -1.36 -12.34 -28.19
N GLN A 146 -1.76 -12.51 -29.44
CA GLN A 146 -2.92 -11.93 -30.10
C GLN A 146 -4.18 -12.18 -29.24
N ALA A 147 -4.62 -11.19 -28.47
CA ALA A 147 -5.94 -11.20 -27.87
C ALA A 147 -6.93 -10.76 -28.95
N ASP A 148 -7.95 -11.59 -29.15
CA ASP A 148 -9.06 -11.33 -30.04
C ASP A 148 -9.73 -9.99 -29.67
N ASN A 149 -10.16 -9.26 -30.69
CA ASN A 149 -10.58 -7.87 -30.62
C ASN A 149 -12.00 -7.75 -30.01
N SER A 150 -12.16 -8.18 -28.76
CA SER A 150 -13.41 -8.11 -28.01
C SER A 150 -13.39 -6.91 -27.08
N THR A 151 -13.77 -5.74 -27.59
CA THR A 151 -14.21 -4.62 -26.75
C THR A 151 -15.59 -4.96 -26.16
N THR A 152 -15.63 -5.59 -25.00
CA THR A 152 -16.85 -5.70 -24.20
C THR A 152 -17.10 -4.36 -23.52
N SER A 153 -18.09 -3.62 -24.02
CA SER A 153 -18.65 -2.46 -23.32
C SER A 153 -19.53 -3.00 -22.19
N THR A 154 -19.09 -2.86 -20.95
CA THR A 154 -19.91 -3.15 -19.77
C THR A 154 -20.55 -1.86 -19.30
N THR A 155 -21.88 -1.80 -19.37
CA THR A 155 -22.68 -0.73 -18.78
C THR A 155 -23.09 -1.13 -17.38
N THR A 156 -22.73 -0.30 -16.40
CA THR A 156 -23.19 -0.42 -15.01
C THR A 156 -24.41 0.49 -14.86
N PRO A 157 -25.59 -0.04 -14.47
CA PRO A 157 -26.80 0.77 -14.35
C PRO A 157 -26.67 1.81 -13.24
N ALA A 158 -27.57 2.79 -13.24
CA ALA A 158 -27.68 3.71 -12.11
C ALA A 158 -27.97 2.94 -10.82
N GLN A 159 -27.28 3.30 -9.75
CA GLN A 159 -27.39 2.65 -8.44
C GLN A 159 -28.07 3.63 -7.48
N ASN A 160 -29.06 3.16 -6.74
CA ASN A 160 -29.76 3.94 -5.72
C ASN A 160 -30.12 3.02 -4.55
N GLY A 161 -29.83 3.46 -3.34
CA GLY A 161 -30.05 2.63 -2.16
C GLY A 161 -29.67 3.35 -0.88
N THR A 162 -29.53 2.54 0.17
CA THR A 162 -29.00 2.95 1.45
C THR A 162 -27.90 2.01 1.85
N VAL A 163 -26.88 2.50 2.55
CA VAL A 163 -25.85 1.64 3.14
C VAL A 163 -26.51 0.57 4.01
N THR A 164 -26.23 -0.69 3.70
CA THR A 164 -26.80 -1.87 4.36
C THR A 164 -25.93 -2.35 5.52
N ALA A 165 -26.47 -3.23 6.36
CA ALA A 165 -25.68 -3.85 7.43
C ALA A 165 -24.65 -4.83 6.84
N GLU A 166 -24.99 -5.48 5.73
CA GLU A 166 -24.14 -6.41 5.00
C GLU A 166 -22.97 -5.70 4.33
N GLY A 167 -23.19 -4.54 3.68
CA GLY A 167 -22.13 -3.71 3.11
C GLY A 167 -21.16 -3.19 4.17
N VAL A 168 -21.68 -2.77 5.33
CA VAL A 168 -20.84 -2.42 6.48
C VAL A 168 -20.07 -3.63 7.01
N ALA A 169 -20.66 -4.83 7.04
CA ALA A 169 -19.96 -6.05 7.47
C ALA A 169 -18.81 -6.42 6.52
N VAL A 170 -18.98 -6.25 5.20
CA VAL A 170 -17.90 -6.42 4.22
C VAL A 170 -16.78 -5.41 4.48
N ALA A 171 -17.11 -4.12 4.54
CA ALA A 171 -16.14 -3.04 4.77
C ALA A 171 -15.37 -3.23 6.08
N GLN A 172 -16.07 -3.61 7.16
CA GLN A 172 -15.47 -3.84 8.47
C GLN A 172 -14.46 -5.00 8.45
N GLN A 173 -14.80 -6.14 7.84
CA GLN A 173 -13.86 -7.27 7.73
C GLN A 173 -12.62 -6.93 6.89
N ILE A 174 -12.78 -6.14 5.81
CA ILE A 174 -11.64 -5.67 5.00
C ILE A 174 -10.68 -4.80 5.84
N LEU A 175 -11.23 -3.90 6.67
CA LEU A 175 -10.46 -3.00 7.53
C LEU A 175 -9.88 -3.68 8.79
N GLU A 176 -10.36 -4.87 9.14
CA GLU A 176 -9.79 -5.70 10.22
C GLU A 176 -8.59 -6.52 9.73
N GLY A 177 -8.61 -6.94 8.47
CA GLY A 177 -7.57 -7.74 7.83
C GLY A 177 -7.89 -9.22 7.82
N LEU A 178 -6.94 -10.05 7.38
CA LEU A 178 -7.16 -11.48 7.21
C LEU A 178 -6.87 -12.24 8.52
N PHE A 179 -7.84 -13.02 8.99
CA PHE A 179 -7.73 -13.92 10.13
C PHE A 179 -8.01 -15.38 9.73
N ASP A 180 -7.35 -16.32 10.40
CA ASP A 180 -7.65 -17.75 10.24
C ASP A 180 -8.96 -18.15 10.94
N SER A 181 -9.41 -19.39 10.74
CA SER A 181 -10.66 -19.90 11.34
C SER A 181 -10.65 -20.01 12.86
N VAL A 182 -9.50 -19.84 13.52
CA VAL A 182 -9.36 -19.83 14.98
C VAL A 182 -9.06 -18.44 15.55
N GLY A 183 -9.14 -17.39 14.72
CA GLY A 183 -9.04 -15.99 15.13
C GLY A 183 -7.61 -15.45 15.22
N LYS A 184 -6.63 -16.10 14.58
CA LYS A 184 -5.25 -15.61 14.50
C LYS A 184 -5.06 -14.71 13.29
N GLN A 185 -4.30 -13.64 13.47
CA GLN A 185 -4.08 -12.67 12.40
C GLN A 185 -3.03 -13.21 11.43
N ALA A 186 -3.37 -13.13 10.14
CA ALA A 186 -2.54 -13.59 9.04
C ALA A 186 -2.03 -12.46 8.17
N TYR A 187 -2.83 -11.45 7.86
CA TYR A 187 -2.33 -10.37 7.00
C TYR A 187 -2.97 -9.01 7.30
N LEU A 188 -2.30 -7.99 6.78
CA LEU A 188 -2.50 -6.59 7.14
C LEU A 188 -3.76 -6.00 6.50
N PRO A 189 -4.51 -5.15 7.22
CA PRO A 189 -5.65 -4.44 6.68
C PRO A 189 -5.24 -3.22 5.87
N TRP A 190 -6.07 -2.86 4.89
CA TRP A 190 -6.10 -1.50 4.35
C TRP A 190 -6.50 -0.49 5.42
N GLN A 191 -6.03 0.75 5.27
CA GLN A 191 -6.35 1.78 6.26
C GLN A 191 -7.76 2.34 6.05
N PHE A 192 -8.34 2.85 7.12
CA PHE A 192 -9.62 3.57 7.04
C PHE A 192 -9.55 4.67 5.98
N ALA A 193 -10.67 4.91 5.29
CA ALA A 193 -10.78 5.84 4.17
C ALA A 193 -9.97 5.48 2.89
N SER A 194 -9.34 4.30 2.83
CA SER A 194 -8.90 3.74 1.53
C SER A 194 -10.12 3.28 0.73
N SER A 195 -10.04 3.33 -0.60
CA SER A 195 -11.05 2.71 -1.48
C SER A 195 -11.07 1.20 -1.28
N PHE A 196 -12.23 0.58 -1.52
CA PHE A 196 -12.39 -0.87 -1.48
C PHE A 196 -12.21 -1.48 -2.88
N GLU A 197 -11.10 -1.16 -3.56
CA GLU A 197 -10.86 -1.54 -4.96
C GLU A 197 -10.99 -3.06 -5.18
N ASP A 198 -10.41 -3.85 -4.27
CA ASP A 198 -10.47 -5.32 -4.32
C ASP A 198 -11.87 -5.90 -4.03
N ALA A 199 -12.80 -5.10 -3.49
CA ALA A 199 -14.21 -5.45 -3.30
C ALA A 199 -15.13 -4.86 -4.40
N SER A 200 -14.56 -4.39 -5.52
CA SER A 200 -15.36 -3.92 -6.64
C SER A 200 -16.02 -5.11 -7.32
N THR A 201 -17.35 -5.19 -7.25
CA THR A 201 -18.18 -6.21 -7.90
C THR A 201 -18.51 -5.86 -9.35
N THR A 202 -18.93 -6.86 -10.14
CA THR A 202 -19.37 -6.65 -11.53
C THR A 202 -20.87 -6.79 -11.65
N TYR A 203 -21.52 -5.96 -12.47
CA TYR A 203 -22.96 -6.07 -12.71
C TYR A 203 -23.27 -7.15 -13.76
N ASP A 204 -24.13 -8.10 -13.41
CA ASP A 204 -24.68 -9.12 -14.31
C ASP A 204 -26.11 -8.74 -14.73
N SER A 205 -26.23 -8.25 -15.97
CA SER A 205 -27.51 -7.87 -16.58
C SER A 205 -28.51 -9.02 -16.78
N THR A 206 -28.07 -10.29 -16.73
CA THR A 206 -28.95 -11.44 -16.95
C THR A 206 -29.78 -11.77 -15.71
N ILE A 207 -29.26 -11.46 -14.53
CA ILE A 207 -29.92 -11.66 -13.23
C ILE A 207 -30.23 -10.35 -12.51
N ASP A 208 -29.89 -9.20 -13.13
CA ASP A 208 -30.09 -7.86 -12.59
C ASP A 208 -29.47 -7.68 -11.20
N SER A 209 -28.21 -8.10 -11.05
CA SER A 209 -27.52 -8.10 -9.75
C SER A 209 -26.02 -7.89 -9.88
N PHE A 210 -25.40 -7.41 -8.81
CA PHE A 210 -23.95 -7.41 -8.69
C PHE A 210 -23.48 -8.81 -8.28
N VAL A 211 -22.40 -9.26 -8.92
CA VAL A 211 -21.80 -10.57 -8.72
C VAL A 211 -20.32 -10.41 -8.41
N LEU A 212 -19.77 -11.47 -7.81
CA LEU A 212 -18.35 -11.59 -7.51
C LEU A 212 -17.47 -11.30 -8.73
N ASP A 213 -16.46 -10.44 -8.56
CA ASP A 213 -15.39 -10.20 -9.52
C ASP A 213 -14.05 -10.60 -8.91
N ILE A 214 -13.56 -11.80 -9.25
CA ILE A 214 -12.33 -12.33 -8.69
C ILE A 214 -11.14 -11.53 -9.23
N LYS A 215 -10.44 -10.81 -8.35
CA LYS A 215 -9.32 -9.96 -8.74
C LYS A 215 -8.19 -10.77 -9.37
N SER A 216 -7.87 -10.46 -10.63
CA SER A 216 -6.87 -11.17 -11.43
C SER A 216 -5.48 -11.12 -10.79
N THR A 217 -5.12 -10.00 -10.15
CA THR A 217 -3.86 -9.82 -9.42
C THR A 217 -3.60 -10.96 -8.42
N GLY A 218 -4.63 -11.41 -7.71
CA GLY A 218 -4.53 -12.51 -6.75
C GLY A 218 -4.86 -13.87 -7.35
N GLY A 219 -5.87 -13.98 -8.22
CA GLY A 219 -6.27 -15.26 -8.79
C GLY A 219 -5.29 -15.79 -9.84
N GLU A 220 -4.64 -14.93 -10.64
CA GLU A 220 -3.52 -15.31 -11.50
C GLU A 220 -2.33 -15.80 -10.66
N PHE A 221 -2.04 -15.13 -9.55
CA PHE A 221 -0.96 -15.56 -8.66
C PHE A 221 -1.27 -16.92 -8.01
N ALA A 222 -2.49 -17.12 -7.53
CA ALA A 222 -2.93 -18.39 -6.98
C ALA A 222 -2.81 -19.53 -8.02
N THR A 223 -3.31 -19.33 -9.24
CA THR A 223 -3.27 -20.35 -10.29
C THR A 223 -1.84 -20.62 -10.77
N LYS A 224 -1.09 -19.60 -11.19
CA LYS A 224 0.23 -19.78 -11.81
C LYS A 224 1.34 -20.04 -10.79
N PHE A 225 1.34 -19.37 -9.64
CA PHE A 225 2.45 -19.42 -8.69
C PHE A 225 2.21 -20.35 -7.50
N VAL A 226 0.95 -20.61 -7.11
CA VAL A 226 0.64 -21.56 -6.03
C VAL A 226 0.26 -22.93 -6.59
N GLN A 227 -0.73 -23.00 -7.46
CA GLN A 227 -1.26 -24.25 -8.04
C GLN A 227 -0.43 -24.77 -9.22
N LEU A 228 0.41 -23.91 -9.81
CA LEU A 228 1.29 -24.22 -10.95
C LEU A 228 0.51 -24.65 -12.21
N VAL A 229 -0.64 -24.02 -12.44
CA VAL A 229 -1.46 -24.20 -13.65
C VAL A 229 -1.45 -22.92 -14.49
N ASP A 230 -1.29 -23.07 -15.81
CA ASP A 230 -1.24 -21.94 -16.76
C ASP A 230 -2.65 -21.46 -17.11
N ILE A 231 -3.30 -20.82 -16.13
CA ILE A 231 -4.64 -20.24 -16.23
C ILE A 231 -4.53 -18.77 -15.78
N ASP A 232 -5.20 -17.86 -16.49
CA ASP A 232 -5.06 -16.42 -16.24
C ASP A 232 -5.83 -15.92 -15.01
N ASN A 233 -6.78 -16.68 -14.48
CA ASN A 233 -7.47 -16.36 -13.23
C ASN A 233 -8.16 -17.59 -12.61
N LEU A 234 -8.52 -17.53 -11.33
CA LEU A 234 -9.43 -18.50 -10.70
C LEU A 234 -10.81 -18.38 -11.36
N SER A 235 -11.41 -19.50 -11.75
CA SER A 235 -12.75 -19.52 -12.36
C SER A 235 -13.89 -19.43 -11.36
N SER A 236 -13.65 -19.83 -10.11
CA SER A 236 -14.55 -19.65 -8.98
C SER A 236 -13.76 -19.65 -7.67
N LEU A 237 -14.38 -19.19 -6.58
CA LEU A 237 -13.84 -19.30 -5.23
C LEU A 237 -14.44 -20.49 -4.47
N ASP A 238 -15.01 -21.48 -5.16
CA ASP A 238 -15.58 -22.67 -4.50
C ASP A 238 -14.53 -23.39 -3.66
N ASN A 239 -14.88 -23.69 -2.41
CA ASN A 239 -13.97 -24.25 -1.40
C ASN A 239 -12.74 -23.40 -1.05
N VAL A 240 -12.65 -22.15 -1.51
CA VAL A 240 -11.66 -21.18 -1.04
C VAL A 240 -12.22 -20.51 0.22
N THR A 241 -11.48 -20.63 1.32
CA THR A 241 -11.76 -20.01 2.63
C THR A 241 -10.61 -19.09 3.04
N TYR A 242 -10.78 -18.37 4.16
CA TYR A 242 -9.68 -17.61 4.77
C TYR A 242 -8.43 -18.49 5.01
N ASP A 243 -8.61 -19.70 5.55
CA ASP A 243 -7.51 -20.64 5.75
C ASP A 243 -6.83 -21.06 4.43
N THR A 244 -7.60 -21.18 3.34
CA THR A 244 -7.04 -21.46 2.01
C THR A 244 -6.14 -20.32 1.53
N LEU A 245 -6.55 -19.06 1.73
CA LEU A 245 -5.71 -17.92 1.40
C LEU A 245 -4.40 -17.95 2.20
N ILE A 246 -4.49 -18.19 3.52
CA ILE A 246 -3.33 -18.26 4.41
C ILE A 246 -2.39 -19.41 4.02
N GLU A 247 -2.93 -20.57 3.64
CA GLU A 247 -2.14 -21.68 3.12
C GLU A 247 -1.40 -21.27 1.84
N TRP A 248 -2.08 -20.63 0.89
CA TRP A 248 -1.47 -20.15 -0.36
C TRP A 248 -0.39 -19.11 -0.12
N MET A 249 -0.63 -18.16 0.79
CA MET A 249 0.35 -17.19 1.27
C MET A 249 1.60 -17.92 1.79
N ASN A 250 1.44 -18.93 2.64
CA ASN A 250 2.55 -19.68 3.23
C ASN A 250 3.31 -20.52 2.18
N ILE A 251 2.60 -21.20 1.27
CA ILE A 251 3.21 -21.99 0.19
C ILE A 251 4.11 -21.09 -0.65
N ALA A 252 3.60 -19.95 -1.11
CA ALA A 252 4.34 -19.08 -2.01
C ALA A 252 5.41 -18.25 -1.28
N MET A 253 5.20 -17.88 -0.01
CA MET A 253 6.25 -17.30 0.84
C MET A 253 7.49 -18.21 0.90
N ILE A 254 7.29 -19.51 1.16
CA ILE A 254 8.39 -20.48 1.25
C ILE A 254 9.00 -20.77 -0.13
N ARG A 255 8.15 -21.00 -1.13
CA ARG A 255 8.60 -21.40 -2.48
C ARG A 255 9.42 -20.32 -3.19
N TYR A 256 9.10 -19.06 -2.96
CA TYR A 256 9.71 -17.91 -3.64
C TYR A 256 10.44 -16.99 -2.66
N SER A 257 10.93 -17.53 -1.55
CA SER A 257 11.60 -16.77 -0.49
C SER A 257 12.82 -16.00 -0.99
N ASP A 258 13.53 -16.55 -1.98
CA ASP A 258 14.76 -15.99 -2.55
C ASP A 258 14.54 -15.24 -3.87
N THR A 259 13.33 -15.24 -4.43
CA THR A 259 13.04 -14.61 -5.72
C THR A 259 12.03 -13.47 -5.63
N LEU A 260 10.86 -13.71 -5.05
CA LEU A 260 9.76 -12.74 -5.00
C LEU A 260 9.64 -12.07 -3.64
N GLN A 261 9.97 -12.78 -2.57
CA GLN A 261 9.99 -12.20 -1.23
C GLN A 261 11.15 -11.25 -1.06
N THR A 262 10.85 -10.07 -0.50
CA THR A 262 11.79 -8.97 -0.34
C THR A 262 11.68 -8.39 1.06
N THR A 263 11.76 -9.25 2.07
CA THR A 263 11.45 -8.93 3.47
C THR A 263 12.62 -9.12 4.41
N VAL A 264 13.85 -9.25 3.91
CA VAL A 264 15.04 -9.42 4.76
C VAL A 264 15.33 -8.11 5.51
N PRO A 265 15.19 -8.06 6.85
CA PRO A 265 15.30 -6.80 7.60
C PRO A 265 16.74 -6.43 8.01
N ASP A 266 17.70 -7.34 7.86
CA ASP A 266 19.12 -7.05 8.05
C ASP A 266 19.67 -6.31 6.83
N LEU A 267 19.96 -5.03 7.01
CA LEU A 267 20.46 -4.13 5.97
C LEU A 267 21.90 -3.66 6.28
N THR A 268 22.65 -4.44 7.07
CA THR A 268 24.00 -4.08 7.53
C THR A 268 24.92 -3.66 6.39
N THR A 269 24.92 -4.40 5.27
CA THR A 269 25.74 -4.06 4.10
C THR A 269 25.43 -2.65 3.59
N PHE A 270 24.16 -2.35 3.35
CA PHE A 270 23.72 -1.03 2.86
C PHE A 270 24.01 0.09 3.85
N GLN A 271 23.74 -0.12 5.15
CA GLN A 271 24.02 0.88 6.18
C GLN A 271 25.53 1.16 6.27
N SER A 272 26.37 0.12 6.21
CA SER A 272 27.82 0.24 6.39
C SER A 272 28.53 1.02 5.28
N THR A 273 27.92 1.12 4.10
CA THR A 273 28.43 1.95 2.99
C THR A 273 28.00 3.42 3.08
N GLY A 274 27.16 3.77 4.07
CA GLY A 274 26.61 5.12 4.26
C GLY A 274 25.35 5.39 3.43
N GLY A 275 24.74 4.35 2.86
CA GLY A 275 23.55 4.47 2.01
C GLY A 275 22.35 5.08 2.74
N LYS A 276 21.50 5.80 1.99
CA LYS A 276 20.31 6.49 2.52
C LYS A 276 19.01 5.99 1.87
N ILE A 277 17.94 5.86 2.65
CA ILE A 277 16.61 5.40 2.20
C ILE A 277 15.54 6.43 2.55
N ILE A 278 14.82 6.87 1.51
CA ILE A 278 13.53 7.56 1.64
C ILE A 278 12.47 6.53 1.25
N HIS A 279 11.69 6.08 2.22
CA HIS A 279 10.53 5.23 2.00
C HIS A 279 9.28 6.07 2.16
N TYR A 280 8.38 6.04 1.20
CA TYR A 280 7.07 6.67 1.34
C TYR A 280 5.93 5.71 1.01
N HIS A 281 4.75 5.93 1.56
CA HIS A 281 3.56 5.13 1.26
C HIS A 281 2.32 6.00 1.34
N GLY A 282 1.44 5.92 0.34
CA GLY A 282 0.10 6.50 0.45
C GLY A 282 -0.61 5.93 1.67
N GLU A 283 -1.09 6.79 2.57
CA GLU A 283 -1.75 6.28 3.78
C GLU A 283 -3.08 5.60 3.44
N ASN A 284 -3.72 6.03 2.36
CA ASN A 284 -4.98 5.51 1.83
C ASN A 284 -4.75 4.67 0.56
N ASP A 285 -3.59 4.03 0.46
CA ASP A 285 -3.26 3.08 -0.60
C ASP A 285 -4.23 1.89 -0.56
N ASP A 286 -4.98 1.74 -1.64
CA ASP A 286 -6.02 0.74 -1.85
C ASP A 286 -5.50 -0.54 -2.53
N SER A 287 -4.23 -0.56 -2.93
CA SER A 287 -3.58 -1.71 -3.55
C SER A 287 -2.67 -2.43 -2.57
N VAL A 288 -1.67 -1.73 -2.03
CA VAL A 288 -0.74 -2.27 -1.03
C VAL A 288 -1.06 -1.59 0.30
N PRO A 289 -1.43 -2.32 1.37
CA PRO A 289 -1.72 -1.67 2.64
C PRO A 289 -0.52 -0.91 3.20
N ALA A 290 -0.71 0.36 3.59
CA ALA A 290 0.35 1.18 4.20
C ALA A 290 0.97 0.54 5.46
N ALA A 291 0.18 -0.26 6.19
CA ALA A 291 0.64 -1.03 7.33
C ALA A 291 1.76 -2.03 6.97
N SER A 292 1.84 -2.43 5.70
CA SER A 292 2.91 -3.28 5.16
C SER A 292 4.28 -2.60 5.31
N SER A 293 4.33 -1.30 5.02
CA SER A 293 5.53 -0.48 5.19
C SER A 293 5.88 -0.21 6.63
N VAL A 294 4.88 0.07 7.47
CA VAL A 294 5.10 0.28 8.91
C VAL A 294 5.65 -0.99 9.55
N HIS A 295 5.05 -2.16 9.24
CA HIS A 295 5.55 -3.44 9.75
C HIS A 295 6.98 -3.72 9.30
N TYR A 296 7.30 -3.48 8.02
CA TYR A 296 8.67 -3.70 7.53
C TYR A 296 9.69 -2.73 8.16
N TYR A 297 9.31 -1.46 8.35
CA TYR A 297 10.11 -0.49 9.09
C TYR A 297 10.41 -0.99 10.51
N ASP A 298 9.41 -1.52 11.20
CA ASP A 298 9.58 -2.03 12.56
C ASP A 298 10.46 -3.30 12.63
N SER A 299 10.33 -4.18 11.65
CA SER A 299 11.21 -5.34 11.46
C SER A 299 12.67 -4.91 11.30
N VAL A 300 12.96 -3.96 10.41
CA VAL A 300 14.33 -3.41 10.23
C VAL A 300 14.81 -2.74 11.51
N ARG A 301 13.98 -1.90 12.14
CA ARG A 301 14.32 -1.19 13.39
C ARG A 301 14.76 -2.18 14.47
N THR A 302 13.99 -3.24 14.68
CA THR A 302 14.23 -4.23 15.72
C THR A 302 15.46 -5.09 15.42
N ILE A 303 15.66 -5.50 14.16
CA ILE A 303 16.76 -6.39 13.77
C ILE A 303 18.10 -5.66 13.70
N MET A 304 18.11 -4.41 13.20
CA MET A 304 19.32 -3.60 13.09
C MET A 304 19.78 -3.02 14.44
N ASN A 305 18.88 -2.91 15.43
CA ASN A 305 19.16 -2.26 16.71
C ASN A 305 18.80 -3.17 17.91
N PRO A 306 19.40 -4.36 18.03
CA PRO A 306 19.04 -5.32 19.07
C PRO A 306 19.34 -4.75 20.47
N GLY A 307 18.32 -4.77 21.33
CA GLY A 307 18.44 -4.33 22.74
C GLY A 307 18.27 -2.83 22.99
N MET A 308 18.05 -2.02 21.94
CA MET A 308 17.71 -0.59 22.08
C MET A 308 16.23 -0.39 22.40
N GLY A 309 15.92 0.69 23.13
CA GLY A 309 14.53 1.12 23.34
C GLY A 309 13.89 1.65 22.05
N TYR A 310 12.55 1.72 21.99
CA TYR A 310 11.84 2.13 20.78
C TYR A 310 12.33 3.48 20.22
N ASN A 311 12.29 4.55 21.02
CA ASN A 311 12.71 5.89 20.59
C ASN A 311 14.19 5.95 20.17
N GLU A 312 15.08 5.32 20.93
CA GLU A 312 16.51 5.25 20.63
C GLU A 312 16.77 4.52 19.31
N SER A 313 16.08 3.39 19.08
CA SER A 313 16.19 2.63 17.83
C SER A 313 15.59 3.36 16.62
N VAL A 314 14.55 4.19 16.82
CA VAL A 314 13.98 5.06 15.79
C VAL A 314 14.97 6.16 15.42
N GLU A 315 15.61 6.81 16.40
CA GLU A 315 16.65 7.81 16.17
C GLU A 315 17.82 7.21 15.38
N ALA A 316 18.32 6.04 15.80
CA ALA A 316 19.40 5.33 15.11
C ALA A 316 19.03 4.91 13.67
N LEU A 317 17.75 4.59 13.42
CA LEU A 317 17.27 4.25 12.09
C LEU A 317 17.14 5.50 11.21
N ASN A 318 16.64 6.60 11.75
CA ASN A 318 16.39 7.84 11.02
C ASN A 318 17.66 8.47 10.41
N ASP A 319 18.84 8.16 10.96
CA ASP A 319 20.14 8.58 10.40
C ASP A 319 20.37 8.12 8.95
N TRP A 320 19.67 7.06 8.50
CA TRP A 320 19.87 6.47 7.17
C TRP A 320 18.62 5.87 6.53
N TYR A 321 17.55 5.57 7.27
CA TYR A 321 16.29 5.03 6.75
C TYR A 321 15.09 5.73 7.39
N ARG A 322 14.36 6.50 6.57
CA ARG A 322 13.17 7.24 6.98
C ARG A 322 11.94 6.76 6.22
N LEU A 323 10.83 6.55 6.93
CA LEU A 323 9.51 6.25 6.37
C LEU A 323 8.60 7.47 6.49
N PHE A 324 7.90 7.81 5.42
CA PHE A 324 6.92 8.90 5.36
C PHE A 324 5.57 8.35 4.89
N LEU A 325 4.54 8.44 5.74
CA LEU A 325 3.17 8.19 5.31
C LEU A 325 2.64 9.46 4.64
N VAL A 326 1.94 9.30 3.51
CA VAL A 326 1.43 10.40 2.69
C VAL A 326 -0.09 10.51 2.91
N PRO A 327 -0.57 11.50 3.67
CA PRO A 327 -1.99 11.70 3.95
C PRO A 327 -2.86 11.75 2.69
N GLY A 328 -3.97 11.00 2.70
CA GLY A 328 -4.94 10.98 1.60
C GLY A 328 -4.47 10.27 0.34
N ALA A 329 -3.17 10.10 0.11
CA ALA A 329 -2.63 9.56 -1.13
C ALA A 329 -2.99 8.08 -1.31
N ALA A 330 -3.29 7.74 -2.56
CA ALA A 330 -3.60 6.39 -3.01
C ALA A 330 -2.33 5.68 -3.49
N HIS A 331 -2.49 4.55 -4.18
CA HIS A 331 -1.35 3.77 -4.67
C HIS A 331 -0.46 4.55 -5.64
N CYS A 332 0.73 4.93 -5.17
CA CYS A 332 1.74 5.65 -5.96
C CYS A 332 1.27 6.98 -6.59
N SER A 333 0.18 7.57 -6.11
CA SER A 333 -0.35 8.83 -6.65
C SER A 333 -1.17 9.62 -5.64
N THR A 334 -1.54 10.85 -6.03
CA THR A 334 -2.65 11.57 -5.39
C THR A 334 -3.94 10.76 -5.47
N ASN A 335 -4.89 11.06 -4.57
CA ASN A 335 -6.22 10.46 -4.55
C ASN A 335 -7.27 11.50 -4.95
N THR A 336 -8.20 11.15 -5.83
CA THR A 336 -9.28 12.07 -6.23
C THR A 336 -10.36 12.21 -5.17
N LEU A 337 -10.52 11.22 -4.27
CA LEU A 337 -11.45 11.30 -3.13
C LEU A 337 -10.91 12.18 -2.01
N GLN A 338 -9.59 12.31 -1.92
CA GLN A 338 -8.90 13.02 -0.84
C GLN A 338 -7.79 13.90 -1.43
N PRO A 339 -8.02 15.20 -1.60
CA PRO A 339 -7.09 16.12 -2.25
C PRO A 339 -5.89 16.46 -1.35
N GLY A 340 -5.13 15.44 -0.95
CA GLY A 340 -3.97 15.53 -0.07
C GLY A 340 -2.66 15.86 -0.79
N PRO A 341 -1.57 16.04 -0.03
CA PRO A 341 -0.25 16.33 -0.58
C PRO A 341 0.38 15.08 -1.21
N TYR A 342 1.24 15.27 -2.21
CA TYR A 342 2.08 14.18 -2.75
C TYR A 342 3.53 14.64 -2.95
N PRO A 343 4.55 13.83 -2.59
CA PRO A 343 5.94 14.22 -2.73
C PRO A 343 6.39 14.25 -4.20
N GLN A 344 7.04 15.35 -4.62
CA GLN A 344 7.42 15.58 -6.04
C GLN A 344 8.93 15.74 -6.28
N VAL A 345 9.73 15.95 -5.24
CA VAL A 345 11.16 16.30 -5.36
C VAL A 345 12.08 15.32 -4.63
N ASN A 346 11.65 14.07 -4.47
CA ASN A 346 12.35 13.04 -3.70
C ASN A 346 13.81 12.85 -4.14
N MET A 347 14.08 12.80 -5.45
CA MET A 347 15.43 12.66 -5.96
C MET A 347 16.35 13.81 -5.55
N ALA A 348 15.86 15.06 -5.60
CA ALA A 348 16.65 16.22 -5.16
C ALA A 348 16.92 16.17 -3.64
N THR A 349 15.92 15.74 -2.85
CA THR A 349 16.08 15.51 -1.40
C THR A 349 17.12 14.42 -1.12
N MET A 350 17.06 13.29 -1.84
CA MET A 350 18.00 12.18 -1.70
C MET A 350 19.43 12.59 -2.05
N ILE A 351 19.63 13.29 -3.17
CA ILE A 351 20.94 13.81 -3.58
C ILE A 351 21.51 14.73 -2.49
N ASN A 352 20.70 15.62 -1.93
CA ASN A 352 21.15 16.50 -0.85
C ASN A 352 21.52 15.74 0.44
N TRP A 353 20.80 14.66 0.76
CA TRP A 353 21.13 13.84 1.92
C TRP A 353 22.43 13.07 1.72
N VAL A 354 22.59 12.41 0.57
CA VAL A 354 23.75 11.59 0.23
C VAL A 354 25.01 12.42 0.03
N GLU A 355 24.94 13.51 -0.74
CA GLU A 355 26.13 14.24 -1.18
C GLU A 355 26.49 15.41 -0.26
N ASN A 356 25.49 16.02 0.38
CA ASN A 356 25.68 17.23 1.20
C ASN A 356 25.40 17.01 2.70
N GLY A 357 24.96 15.80 3.10
CA GLY A 357 24.61 15.50 4.49
C GLY A 357 23.39 16.28 5.00
N ILE A 358 22.54 16.80 4.10
CA ILE A 358 21.34 17.54 4.46
C ILE A 358 20.21 16.54 4.67
N GLU A 359 20.03 16.14 5.92
CA GLU A 359 19.04 15.13 6.31
C GLU A 359 17.59 15.63 6.20
N PRO A 360 16.68 14.84 5.59
CA PRO A 360 15.26 15.19 5.51
C PRO A 360 14.52 14.82 6.79
N THR A 361 14.46 15.75 7.75
CA THR A 361 13.64 15.57 8.97
C THR A 361 12.15 15.44 8.66
N THR A 362 11.71 16.08 7.58
CA THR A 362 10.40 15.95 6.95
C THR A 362 10.57 15.80 5.44
N LEU A 363 9.54 15.30 4.76
CA LEU A 363 9.54 15.17 3.30
C LEU A 363 8.56 16.16 2.67
N ASN A 364 9.04 16.98 1.72
CA ASN A 364 8.22 18.00 1.09
C ASN A 364 7.20 17.38 0.12
N ALA A 365 5.94 17.78 0.24
CA ALA A 365 4.85 17.31 -0.61
C ALA A 365 3.87 18.45 -0.96
N THR A 366 3.25 18.37 -2.13
CA THR A 366 2.40 19.45 -2.66
C THR A 366 0.98 18.95 -2.89
N VAL A 367 0.00 19.74 -2.45
CA VAL A 367 -1.43 19.49 -2.71
C VAL A 367 -1.74 19.85 -4.17
N ALA A 368 -2.18 18.88 -4.96
CA ALA A 368 -2.37 19.07 -6.40
C ALA A 368 -3.74 19.67 -6.78
N SER A 369 -4.76 19.51 -5.94
CA SER A 369 -6.15 19.85 -6.26
C SER A 369 -6.94 20.27 -5.02
N GLY A 370 -8.20 20.69 -5.21
CA GLY A 370 -9.08 21.09 -4.11
C GLY A 370 -8.81 22.50 -3.58
N THR A 371 -9.37 22.80 -2.42
CA THR A 371 -9.33 24.14 -1.79
C THR A 371 -7.90 24.61 -1.51
N TYR A 372 -6.99 23.68 -1.25
CA TYR A 372 -5.60 23.94 -0.84
C TYR A 372 -4.59 23.65 -1.96
N ALA A 373 -5.02 23.60 -3.21
CA ALA A 373 -4.13 23.38 -4.35
C ALA A 373 -2.94 24.36 -4.36
N GLY A 374 -1.73 23.82 -4.51
CA GLY A 374 -0.46 24.55 -4.45
C GLY A 374 0.12 24.71 -3.04
N GLU A 375 -0.62 24.35 -1.99
CA GLU A 375 -0.08 24.29 -0.64
C GLU A 375 1.02 23.23 -0.55
N THR A 376 2.12 23.60 0.11
CA THR A 376 3.22 22.70 0.40
C THR A 376 3.12 22.25 1.85
N GLN A 377 3.07 20.93 2.05
CA GLN A 377 3.01 20.29 3.35
C GLN A 377 4.28 19.46 3.58
N ASN A 378 4.74 19.42 4.82
CA ASN A 378 5.91 18.64 5.21
C ASN A 378 5.44 17.33 5.83
N LEU A 379 5.66 16.21 5.17
CA LEU A 379 5.31 14.89 5.68
C LEU A 379 6.18 14.54 6.88
N CYS A 380 5.53 14.05 7.94
CA CYS A 380 6.21 13.61 9.15
C CYS A 380 6.95 12.29 8.92
N SER A 381 8.19 12.22 9.41
CA SER A 381 8.91 10.95 9.48
C SER A 381 8.25 10.07 10.54
N TRP A 382 7.87 8.85 10.16
CA TRP A 382 7.37 7.83 11.07
C TRP A 382 8.36 7.64 12.23
N PRO A 383 7.89 7.50 13.49
CA PRO A 383 6.50 7.31 13.93
C PRO A 383 5.72 8.59 14.24
N LEU A 384 6.28 9.77 13.97
CA LEU A 384 5.56 11.01 14.21
C LEU A 384 4.42 11.17 13.19
N ARG A 385 3.30 11.72 13.65
CA ARG A 385 2.08 11.87 12.88
C ARG A 385 1.69 13.35 12.77
N PRO A 386 1.05 13.78 11.67
CA PRO A 386 0.65 15.18 11.54
C PRO A 386 -0.48 15.53 12.52
N TYR A 387 -0.41 16.73 13.07
CA TYR A 387 -1.50 17.35 13.80
C TYR A 387 -1.51 18.86 13.52
N TRP A 388 -2.68 19.41 13.23
CA TRP A 388 -2.90 20.78 12.83
C TRP A 388 -3.44 21.61 13.99
N SER A 389 -2.79 22.73 14.26
CA SER A 389 -3.31 23.81 15.11
C SER A 389 -4.03 24.83 14.23
N GLY A 390 -5.28 24.53 13.88
CA GLY A 390 -6.04 25.27 12.87
C GLY A 390 -5.46 25.08 11.46
N ASN A 391 -5.90 25.87 10.49
CA ASN A 391 -5.63 25.63 9.06
C ASN A 391 -4.20 25.98 8.58
N SER A 392 -3.28 26.39 9.45
CA SER A 392 -2.01 27.00 9.01
C SER A 392 -0.75 26.45 9.66
N SER A 393 -0.85 25.68 10.74
CA SER A 393 0.32 25.19 11.47
C SER A 393 0.18 23.69 11.70
N MET A 394 1.09 22.93 11.10
CA MET A 394 1.18 21.47 11.28
C MET A 394 2.41 21.14 12.10
N GLU A 395 2.24 20.25 13.07
CA GLU A 395 3.30 19.70 13.90
C GLU A 395 3.33 18.18 13.77
N CYS A 396 4.54 17.61 13.81
CA CYS A 396 4.73 16.17 13.86
C CYS A 396 4.76 15.71 15.31
N GLN A 397 3.71 14.99 15.72
CA GLN A 397 3.49 14.59 17.11
C GLN A 397 3.70 13.08 17.30
N TYR A 398 4.24 12.71 18.46
CA TYR A 398 4.29 11.34 18.91
C TYR A 398 2.99 11.00 19.65
N ASP A 399 2.39 9.86 19.32
CA ASP A 399 1.21 9.33 19.98
C ASP A 399 1.34 7.81 20.12
N GLN A 400 1.38 7.31 21.35
CA GLN A 400 1.55 5.88 21.60
C GLN A 400 0.34 5.07 21.12
N ALA A 401 -0.88 5.57 21.34
CA ALA A 401 -2.09 4.87 20.92
C ALA A 401 -2.17 4.79 19.40
N SER A 402 -1.66 5.82 18.72
CA SER A 402 -1.45 5.80 17.27
C SER A 402 -0.52 4.64 16.88
N ILE A 403 0.70 4.58 17.41
CA ILE A 403 1.68 3.53 17.07
C ILE A 403 1.14 2.13 17.36
N ASP A 404 0.46 1.95 18.49
CA ASP A 404 -0.14 0.67 18.87
C ASP A 404 -1.20 0.24 17.84
N SER A 405 -1.97 1.19 17.25
CA SER A 405 -2.98 0.90 16.23
C SER A 405 -2.40 0.42 14.89
N TRP A 406 -1.11 0.65 14.64
CA TRP A 406 -0.35 0.20 13.48
C TRP A 406 0.51 -1.04 13.75
N THR A 407 0.46 -1.58 14.97
CA THR A 407 1.22 -2.78 15.34
C THR A 407 0.35 -4.01 15.14
N TYR A 408 0.87 -4.99 14.40
CA TYR A 408 0.15 -6.21 14.03
C TYR A 408 0.97 -7.45 14.36
N THR A 409 0.30 -8.56 14.61
CA THR A 409 0.93 -9.87 14.80
C THR A 409 0.54 -10.81 13.67
N PHE A 410 1.43 -11.70 13.28
CA PHE A 410 1.21 -12.67 12.19
C PHE A 410 1.20 -14.10 12.74
N ASP A 411 0.40 -14.33 13.78
CA ASP A 411 0.42 -15.57 14.58
C ASP A 411 -0.30 -16.75 13.91
N ALA A 412 -0.94 -16.51 12.76
CA ALA A 412 -1.39 -17.55 11.84
C ALA A 412 -0.21 -18.24 11.12
N PHE A 413 0.95 -17.59 10.98
CA PHE A 413 2.15 -18.19 10.40
C PHE A 413 3.09 -18.75 11.48
N LYS A 414 3.75 -19.86 11.16
CA LYS A 414 4.76 -20.48 12.04
C LYS A 414 6.15 -19.84 11.92
N LEU A 415 6.42 -19.23 10.77
CA LEU A 415 7.66 -18.51 10.52
C LEU A 415 7.41 -17.01 10.71
N PRO A 416 8.43 -16.25 11.16
CA PRO A 416 8.33 -14.80 11.21
C PRO A 416 7.97 -14.23 9.84
N VAL A 417 6.98 -13.35 9.80
CA VAL A 417 6.67 -12.52 8.64
C VAL A 417 7.23 -11.13 8.94
N TYR A 418 8.36 -10.82 8.31
CA TYR A 418 9.05 -9.54 8.48
C TYR A 418 8.49 -8.46 7.60
#